data_AF-M0A4L7-F1
#
_entry.id   AF-M0A4L7-F1
#
_cell.length_a   1.000
_cell.length_b   1.000
_cell.length_c   1.000
_cell.angle_alpha   90.00
_cell.angle_beta   90.00
_cell.angle_gamma   90.00
#
_symmetry.space_group_name_H-M   'P 1'
#
loop_
_entity.id
_entity.type
_entity.pdbx_description
1 polymer ?
#
loop_
_entity_poly.entity_id
_entity_poly.type
_entity_poly.pdbx_seq_one_letter_code
_entity_poly.pdbx_strand_id
1 'polypeptide(L)'
;MRDADATIYLTCTSNMISSGLREVVAYLVCEGYVDVLITTAGSLAEDVIKTAKPFKMEEREADEADLREQEINRLGNLFVPSDRYIWLEEALVNR
;
A
#
# COMPACT_ATOMS: atom_id res chain seq x y z
N MET A 1 21.19 15.08 -12.49
CA MET A 1 20.47 14.38 -11.40
C MET A 1 20.77 12.89 -11.35
N ARG A 2 21.25 12.25 -12.43
CA ARG A 2 21.90 10.93 -12.35
C ARG A 2 23.38 11.11 -12.62
N ASP A 3 24.22 10.79 -11.64
CA ASP A 3 25.62 10.47 -11.96
C ASP A 3 25.63 9.14 -12.70
N ALA A 4 26.54 8.97 -13.66
CA ALA A 4 26.49 7.84 -14.60
C ALA A 4 26.58 6.45 -13.93
N ASP A 5 27.10 6.37 -12.70
CA ASP A 5 27.33 5.12 -11.94
C ASP A 5 26.68 5.13 -10.54
N ALA A 6 25.69 5.98 -10.27
CA ALA A 6 25.04 6.03 -8.96
C ALA A 6 23.98 4.93 -8.81
N THR A 7 24.12 4.05 -7.81
CA THR A 7 23.04 3.14 -7.38
C THR A 7 21.98 3.91 -6.59
N ILE A 8 20.72 3.82 -7.03
CA ILE A 8 19.58 4.50 -6.43
C ILE A 8 18.80 3.56 -5.52
N TYR A 9 18.85 3.85 -4.21
CA TYR A 9 18.04 3.21 -3.18
C TYR A 9 16.80 4.05 -2.90
N LEU A 10 15.62 3.47 -3.12
CA LEU A 10 14.36 4.06 -2.69
C LEU A 10 13.89 3.35 -1.42
N THR A 11 13.59 4.13 -0.38
CA THR A 11 13.02 3.61 0.87
C THR A 11 11.67 4.24 1.14
N CYS A 12 10.66 3.43 1.48
CA CYS A 12 9.35 3.93 1.87
C CYS A 12 8.72 3.08 2.97
N THR A 13 7.91 3.71 3.81
CA THR A 13 7.05 3.04 4.79
C THR A 13 5.72 2.65 4.15
N SER A 14 4.99 1.70 4.77
CA SER A 14 3.71 1.19 4.23
C SER A 14 2.67 2.26 3.97
N ASN A 15 2.57 3.29 4.82
CA ASN A 15 1.62 4.38 4.63
C ASN A 15 1.76 5.13 3.29
N MET A 16 2.96 5.15 2.69
CA MET A 16 3.16 5.71 1.35
C MET A 16 2.46 4.85 0.29
N ILE A 17 2.51 3.52 0.44
CA ILE A 17 1.81 2.58 -0.42
C ILE A 17 0.31 2.53 -0.09
N SER A 18 -0.12 2.75 1.16
CA SER A 18 -1.53 2.95 1.49
C SER A 18 -2.11 4.16 0.75
N SER A 19 -1.31 5.20 0.56
CA SER A 19 -1.72 6.44 -0.11
C SER A 19 -1.71 6.34 -1.64
N GLY A 20 -2.00 7.46 -2.31
CA GLY A 20 -1.84 7.58 -3.77
C GLY A 20 -0.38 7.61 -4.25
N LEU A 21 0.60 7.79 -3.35
CA LEU A 21 2.03 7.75 -3.71
C LEU A 21 2.47 6.37 -4.21
N ARG A 22 1.67 5.32 -3.96
CA ARG A 22 1.84 4.00 -4.57
C ARG A 22 2.09 4.09 -6.07
N GLU A 23 1.38 4.94 -6.80
CA GLU A 23 1.55 5.03 -8.26
C GLU A 23 2.82 5.78 -8.67
N VAL A 24 3.30 6.70 -7.84
CA VAL A 24 4.59 7.34 -8.05
C VAL A 24 5.71 6.33 -7.84
N VAL A 25 5.63 5.54 -6.75
CA VAL A 25 6.60 4.47 -6.49
C VAL A 25 6.59 3.43 -7.60
N ALA A 26 5.40 2.98 -8.03
CA ALA A 26 5.25 2.04 -9.14
C ALA A 26 5.85 2.58 -10.44
N TYR A 27 5.57 3.84 -10.79
CA TYR A 27 6.18 4.49 -11.96
C TYR A 27 7.71 4.51 -11.88
N LEU A 28 8.27 4.94 -10.74
CA LEU A 28 9.72 4.99 -10.54
C LEU A 28 10.38 3.61 -10.68
N VAL A 29 9.72 2.56 -10.19
CA VAL A 29 10.22 1.19 -10.31
C VAL A 29 10.07 0.67 -11.74
N CYS A 30 8.90 0.81 -12.36
CA CYS A 30 8.62 0.30 -13.71
C CYS A 30 9.51 0.94 -14.80
N GLU A 31 9.82 2.22 -14.67
CA GLU A 31 10.67 2.95 -15.63
C GLU A 31 12.18 2.80 -15.35
N GLY A 32 12.57 1.97 -14.39
CA GLY A 32 13.99 1.76 -14.04
C GLY A 32 14.64 3.01 -13.42
N TYR A 33 13.88 3.82 -12.67
CA TYR A 33 14.42 4.93 -11.90
C TYR A 33 15.13 4.51 -10.61
N VAL A 34 14.84 3.30 -10.12
CA VAL A 34 15.27 2.74 -8.83
C VAL A 34 15.98 1.41 -9.05
N ASP A 35 17.14 1.22 -8.42
CA ASP A 35 17.89 -0.04 -8.46
C ASP A 35 17.51 -0.96 -7.30
N VAL A 36 17.26 -0.39 -6.12
CA VAL A 36 16.91 -1.14 -4.90
C VAL A 36 15.73 -0.48 -4.18
N LEU A 37 14.68 -1.26 -3.91
CA LEU A 37 13.55 -0.85 -3.07
C LEU A 37 13.65 -1.50 -1.69
N ILE A 38 13.65 -0.69 -0.63
CA ILE A 38 13.59 -1.17 0.77
C ILE A 38 12.31 -0.65 1.40
N THR A 39 11.47 -1.56 1.88
CA THR A 39 10.17 -1.19 2.46
C THR A 39 9.71 -2.17 3.54
N THR A 40 8.56 -1.92 4.16
CA THR A 40 7.98 -2.77 5.20
C THR A 40 6.97 -3.76 4.62
N ALA A 41 6.64 -4.82 5.37
CA ALA A 41 5.71 -5.86 4.93
C ALA A 41 4.33 -5.31 4.53
N GLY A 42 3.85 -4.26 5.21
CA GLY A 42 2.58 -3.61 4.87
C GLY A 42 2.55 -3.08 3.44
N SER A 43 3.66 -2.55 2.92
CA SER A 43 3.76 -2.09 1.54
C SER A 43 3.47 -3.20 0.54
N LEU A 44 4.01 -4.40 0.75
CA LEU A 44 3.79 -5.52 -0.17
C LEU A 44 2.33 -5.99 -0.12
N ALA A 45 1.78 -6.16 1.08
CA ALA A 45 0.40 -6.60 1.25
C ALA A 45 -0.59 -5.60 0.62
N GLU A 46 -0.42 -4.32 0.90
CA GLU A 46 -1.32 -3.27 0.43
C GLU A 46 -1.18 -3.01 -1.08
N ASP A 47 0.03 -3.09 -1.65
CA ASP A 47 0.23 -3.01 -3.10
C ASP A 47 -0.52 -4.13 -3.83
N VAL A 48 -0.36 -5.38 -3.36
CA VAL A 48 -1.05 -6.53 -3.95
C VAL A 48 -2.56 -6.40 -3.81
N ILE A 49 -3.07 -6.04 -2.63
CA ILE A 49 -4.51 -5.81 -2.42
C ILE A 49 -5.06 -4.79 -3.41
N LYS A 50 -4.35 -3.67 -3.61
CA LYS A 50 -4.79 -2.58 -4.49
C LYS A 50 -4.86 -2.96 -5.97
N THR A 51 -4.22 -4.06 -6.39
CA THR A 51 -4.39 -4.58 -7.75
C THR A 51 -5.79 -5.12 -8.02
N ALA A 52 -6.56 -5.45 -6.96
CA ALA A 52 -7.90 -6.02 -7.08
C ALA A 52 -8.99 -5.22 -6.35
N LYS A 53 -8.69 -4.64 -5.20
CA LYS A 53 -9.67 -3.94 -4.34
C LYS A 53 -9.12 -2.58 -3.88
N PRO A 54 -9.80 -1.46 -4.18
CA PRO A 54 -9.31 -0.12 -3.84
C PRO A 54 -9.46 0.19 -2.34
N PHE A 55 -8.62 1.10 -1.86
CA PHE A 55 -8.78 1.76 -0.55
C PHE A 55 -9.61 3.03 -0.73
N LYS A 56 -10.46 3.34 0.24
CA LYS A 56 -11.31 4.54 0.19
C LYS A 56 -10.79 5.61 1.11
N MET A 57 -10.79 6.86 0.63
CA MET A 57 -10.48 8.02 1.46
C MET A 57 -11.77 8.47 2.13
N GLU A 58 -11.71 8.67 3.44
CA GLU A 58 -12.84 9.06 4.28
C GLU A 58 -12.40 10.15 5.26
N GLU A 59 -13.31 10.63 6.10
CA GLU A 59 -12.98 11.60 7.14
C GLU A 59 -11.97 11.02 8.15
N ARG A 60 -11.09 11.89 8.63
CA ARG A 60 -10.05 11.50 9.59
C ARG A 60 -10.62 11.18 10.97
N GLU A 61 -11.69 11.88 11.34
CA GLU A 61 -12.42 11.65 12.59
C GLU A 61 -13.45 10.55 12.37
N ALA A 62 -13.28 9.44 13.08
CA ALA A 62 -14.18 8.31 13.07
C ALA A 62 -14.05 7.55 14.39
N ASP A 63 -15.16 7.00 14.87
CA ASP A 63 -15.18 6.17 16.07
C ASP A 63 -14.59 4.78 15.77
N GLU A 64 -13.56 4.39 16.52
CA GLU A 64 -12.86 3.12 16.27
C GLU A 64 -13.70 1.89 16.64
N ALA A 65 -14.62 2.01 17.60
CA ALA A 65 -15.51 0.92 17.97
C ALA A 65 -16.53 0.68 16.85
N ASP A 66 -17.13 1.74 16.31
CA ASP A 66 -18.06 1.65 15.19
C ASP A 66 -17.38 1.05 13.94
N LEU A 67 -16.15 1.49 13.62
CA LEU A 67 -15.38 0.92 12.51
C LEU A 67 -15.07 -0.56 12.73
N ARG A 68 -14.77 -0.95 13.98
CA ARG A 68 -14.52 -2.36 14.31
C ARG A 68 -15.77 -3.21 14.15
N GLU A 69 -16.93 -2.73 14.59
CA GLU A 69 -18.22 -3.42 14.39
C GLU A 69 -18.56 -3.59 12.91
N GLN A 70 -18.16 -2.65 12.06
CA GLN A 70 -18.33 -2.69 10.61
C GLN A 70 -17.21 -3.44 9.86
N GLU A 71 -16.25 -4.00 10.59
CA GLU A 71 -15.08 -4.70 10.03
C GLU A 71 -14.22 -3.82 9.09
N ILE A 72 -14.10 -2.53 9.40
CA ILE A 72 -13.32 -1.56 8.65
C ILE A 72 -11.99 -1.29 9.36
N ASN A 73 -10.88 -1.55 8.66
CA ASN A 73 -9.54 -1.19 9.12
C ASN A 73 -9.23 0.25 8.72
N ARG A 74 -8.61 1.03 9.61
CA ARG A 74 -8.28 2.44 9.36
C ARG A 74 -6.78 2.66 9.24
N LEU A 75 -6.36 3.33 8.17
CA LEU A 75 -4.98 3.76 7.91
C LEU A 75 -4.98 5.28 7.74
N GLY A 76 -4.89 6.02 8.86
CA GLY A 76 -5.06 7.48 8.83
C GLY A 76 -6.46 7.88 8.40
N ASN A 77 -6.59 8.49 7.22
CA ASN A 77 -7.87 8.85 6.60
C ASN A 77 -8.28 7.90 5.45
N LEU A 78 -7.70 6.70 5.43
CA LEU A 78 -8.04 5.64 4.47
C LEU A 78 -8.76 4.50 5.19
N PHE A 79 -9.91 4.10 4.67
CA PHE A 79 -10.70 2.99 5.18
C PHE A 79 -10.53 1.77 4.27
N VAL A 80 -10.25 0.64 4.90
CA VAL A 80 -9.91 -0.63 4.27
C VAL A 80 -10.81 -1.71 4.87
N PRO A 81 -11.95 -2.01 4.23
CA PRO A 81 -12.82 -3.12 4.65
C PRO A 81 -12.05 -4.44 4.74
N SER A 82 -12.37 -5.28 5.73
CA SER A 82 -11.61 -6.49 6.03
C SER A 82 -11.63 -7.54 4.90
N ASP A 83 -12.61 -7.49 4.01
CA ASP A 83 -12.69 -8.34 2.80
C ASP A 83 -11.48 -8.20 1.87
N ARG A 84 -10.72 -7.09 1.95
CA ARG A 84 -9.44 -6.92 1.25
C ARG A 84 -8.39 -7.91 1.73
N TYR A 85 -8.31 -8.13 3.04
CA TYR A 85 -7.33 -9.05 3.63
C TYR A 85 -7.73 -10.51 3.42
N ILE A 86 -9.04 -10.81 3.45
CA ILE A 86 -9.57 -12.13 3.08
C ILE A 86 -9.21 -12.44 1.62
N TRP A 87 -9.44 -11.49 0.71
CA TRP A 87 -9.04 -11.65 -0.69
C TRP A 87 -7.53 -11.88 -0.84
N LEU A 88 -6.69 -11.16 -0.08
CA LEU A 88 -5.25 -11.36 -0.11
C LEU A 88 -4.87 -12.78 0.32
N GLU A 89 -5.48 -13.28 1.40
CA GLU A 89 -5.28 -14.65 1.87
C GLU A 89 -5.65 -15.68 0.78
N GLU A 90 -6.85 -15.56 0.20
CA GLU A 90 -7.29 -16.43 -0.89
C GLU A 90 -6.35 -16.37 -2.10
N ALA A 91 -5.88 -15.18 -2.48
CA ALA A 91 -4.99 -14.96 -3.62
C ALA A 91 -3.55 -15.49 -3.40
N LEU A 92 -3.13 -15.66 -2.14
CA LEU A 92 -1.83 -16.21 -1.77
C LEU A 92 -1.88 -17.72 -1.56
N VAL A 93 -2.97 -18.24 -0.99
CA VAL A 93 -3.10 -19.66 -0.64
C VAL A 93 -3.61 -20.51 -1.81
N ASN A 94 -4.47 -19.97 -2.67
CA ASN A 94 -5.04 -20.72 -3.81
C ASN A 94 -4.20 -20.62 -5.09
N ARG A 95 -2.88 -20.43 -4.96
CA ARG A 95 -1.92 -20.51 -6.07
C ARG A 95 -1.26 -21.88 -6.15
#